data_AF-A0A3P8ZV96-F1
#
_entry.id   AF-A0A3P8ZV96-F1
#
_cell.length_a   1.000
_cell.length_b   1.000
_cell.length_c   1.000
_cell.angle_alpha   90.00
_cell.angle_beta   90.00
_cell.angle_gamma   90.00
#
_symmetry.space_group_name_H-M   'P 1'
#
loop_
_entity.id
_entity.type
_entity.pdbx_description
1 polymer ?
#
loop_
_entity_poly.entity_id
_entity_poly.type
_entity_poly.pdbx_seq_one_letter_code
_entity_poly.pdbx_strand_id
1 'polypeptide(L)'
;DIIWKYHTEKRWHLYPDKKVSVVDAQDWFCSERPPEEVKRHLSSCVALSTPGPHAFLLCVPVDQPADVELQALDTLEKVLGPTAVSGHTLILFTRTDQLGPGQQLDEYISKRKDLLELVVVCGDRYHSLESRSGEKDERRSVEELLDKVEQTVKESGLEFYSCPLYEEAEARVREKQAELVTQRRLGEGKEFDEEVPSSASPPEPEIDDEEMAKIREEAERSVCDLNIDMDSISCLSPASPPPSFLLSVWQGLIGWLRWLPQMLRVESLLGAFIGLFVGGSTGRMLGATVGSVATEVGRRKTLKTEKNK
;
A
#
# COMPACT_ATOMS: atom_id res chain seq x y z
N ASP A 1 -20.33 -1.23 -17.02
CA ASP A 1 -19.00 -0.74 -17.47
C ASP A 1 -18.36 0.13 -16.40
N ILE A 2 -17.67 -0.49 -15.45
CA ILE A 2 -16.83 0.26 -14.49
C ILE A 2 -15.44 0.25 -15.09
N ILE A 3 -15.15 1.27 -15.89
CA ILE A 3 -13.79 1.59 -16.29
C ILE A 3 -13.12 2.14 -15.04
N TRP A 4 -12.38 1.30 -14.32
CA TRP A 4 -11.45 1.78 -13.30
C TRP A 4 -10.43 2.66 -14.03
N LYS A 5 -10.63 3.97 -14.01
CA LYS A 5 -9.60 4.92 -14.42
C LYS A 5 -8.45 4.77 -13.45
N TYR A 6 -7.29 4.41 -13.98
CA TYR A 6 -6.03 4.35 -13.27
C TYR A 6 -5.78 5.72 -12.59
N HIS A 7 -5.80 5.75 -11.26
CA HIS A 7 -5.64 6.98 -10.48
C HIS A 7 -4.64 6.71 -9.38
N THR A 8 -3.61 7.56 -9.28
CA THR A 8 -2.73 7.64 -8.12
C THR A 8 -3.52 8.31 -7.00
N GLU A 9 -3.54 7.70 -5.81
CA GLU A 9 -4.29 8.21 -4.68
C GLU A 9 -3.34 8.50 -3.51
N LYS A 10 -3.48 9.68 -2.90
CA LYS A 10 -2.80 10.06 -1.66
C LYS A 10 -3.81 9.96 -0.53
N ARG A 11 -3.49 9.19 0.50
CA ARG A 11 -4.30 9.08 1.73
C ARG A 11 -3.51 9.52 2.93
N TRP A 12 -4.20 10.12 3.89
CA TRP A 12 -3.61 10.59 5.14
C TRP A 12 -4.18 9.83 6.33
N HIS A 13 -3.33 9.61 7.33
CA HIS A 13 -3.74 9.11 8.62
C HIS A 13 -3.03 9.86 9.74
N LEU A 14 -3.77 10.14 10.83
CA LEU A 14 -3.23 10.75 12.03
C LEU A 14 -2.92 9.65 13.04
N TYR A 15 -1.64 9.44 13.27
CA TYR A 15 -1.15 8.71 14.44
C TYR A 15 -0.95 9.71 15.59
N PRO A 16 -0.95 9.27 16.87
CA PRO A 16 -1.02 10.15 18.04
C PRO A 16 -0.08 11.37 17.98
N ASP A 17 1.14 11.19 17.47
CA ASP A 17 2.16 12.24 17.37
C ASP A 17 2.64 12.48 15.92
N LYS A 18 2.02 11.86 14.91
CA LYS A 18 2.56 11.83 13.53
C LYS A 18 1.44 11.89 12.49
N LYS A 19 1.61 12.75 11.47
CA LYS A 19 0.77 12.76 10.26
C LYS A 19 1.45 11.93 9.17
N VAL A 20 0.82 10.83 8.77
CA VAL A 20 1.35 9.92 7.75
C VAL A 20 0.55 10.07 6.47
N SER A 21 1.23 10.32 5.34
CA SER A 21 0.64 10.15 4.00
C SER A 21 1.18 8.90 3.34
N VAL A 22 0.30 8.17 2.67
CA VAL A 22 0.66 7.09 1.74
C VAL A 22 0.19 7.49 0.35
N VAL A 23 1.10 7.49 -0.60
CA VAL A 23 0.79 7.65 -2.03
C VAL A 23 0.84 6.26 -2.64
N ASP A 24 -0.30 5.78 -3.11
CA ASP A 24 -0.35 4.49 -3.79
C ASP A 24 0.09 4.66 -5.24
N ALA A 25 1.29 4.14 -5.53
CA ALA A 25 1.81 4.03 -6.87
C ALA A 25 1.42 2.67 -7.43
N GLN A 26 0.49 2.66 -8.38
CA GLN A 26 0.14 1.46 -9.14
C GLN A 26 1.39 0.84 -9.80
N ASP A 27 1.30 -0.41 -10.26
CA ASP A 27 2.38 -1.14 -10.96
C ASP A 27 2.76 -0.47 -12.30
N TRP A 28 3.40 0.69 -12.24
CA TRP A 28 3.90 1.44 -13.39
C TRP A 28 5.14 0.77 -13.98
N PHE A 29 5.82 -0.06 -13.18
CA PHE A 29 7.03 -0.80 -13.51
C PHE A 29 6.78 -2.14 -14.23
N CYS A 30 5.54 -2.68 -14.22
CA CYS A 30 5.23 -4.02 -14.74
C CYS A 30 4.48 -4.08 -16.08
N SER A 31 4.21 -2.95 -16.73
CA SER A 31 3.10 -2.94 -17.69
C SER A 31 3.54 -2.82 -19.14
N GLU A 32 2.90 -3.60 -20.02
CA GLU A 32 2.81 -3.40 -21.47
C GLU A 32 2.04 -2.08 -21.82
N ARG A 33 2.22 -1.03 -21.01
CA ARG A 33 1.53 0.25 -21.16
C ARG A 33 2.27 1.14 -22.14
N PRO A 34 1.54 2.04 -22.83
CA PRO A 34 2.16 3.06 -23.64
C PRO A 34 3.04 3.97 -22.75
N PRO A 35 4.25 4.35 -23.19
CA PRO A 35 5.18 5.18 -22.42
C PRO A 35 4.54 6.47 -21.87
N GLU A 36 3.62 7.07 -22.61
CA GLU A 36 2.92 8.29 -22.21
C GLU A 36 2.02 8.08 -20.99
N GLU A 37 1.43 6.89 -20.83
CA GLU A 37 0.62 6.56 -19.65
C GLU A 37 1.50 6.31 -18.42
N VAL A 38 2.62 5.61 -18.61
CA VAL A 38 3.63 5.40 -17.55
C VAL A 38 4.18 6.74 -17.07
N LYS A 39 4.53 7.64 -18.01
CA LYS A 39 5.00 9.00 -17.70
C LYS A 39 3.99 9.79 -16.87
N ARG A 40 2.71 9.76 -17.26
CA ARG A 40 1.66 10.48 -16.52
C ARG A 40 1.47 9.92 -15.11
N HIS A 41 1.44 8.61 -14.95
CA HIS A 41 1.30 7.99 -13.62
C HIS A 41 2.48 8.32 -12.72
N LEU A 42 3.70 8.15 -13.22
CA LEU A 42 4.90 8.48 -12.46
C LEU A 42 4.96 9.97 -12.11
N SER A 43 4.60 10.84 -13.07
CA SER A 43 4.50 12.28 -12.83
C SER A 43 3.51 12.61 -11.71
N SER A 44 2.36 11.93 -11.67
CA SER A 44 1.35 12.11 -10.62
C SER A 44 1.86 11.60 -9.26
N CYS A 45 2.53 10.45 -9.24
CA CYS A 45 3.12 9.90 -8.02
C CYS A 45 4.15 10.86 -7.41
N VAL A 46 5.05 11.40 -8.24
CA VAL A 46 6.07 12.36 -7.81
C VAL A 46 5.40 13.65 -7.30
N ALA A 47 4.45 14.23 -8.05
CA ALA A 47 3.75 15.45 -7.64
C ALA A 47 3.04 15.29 -6.29
N LEU A 48 2.33 14.17 -6.08
CA LEU A 48 1.61 13.87 -4.85
C LEU A 48 2.53 13.55 -3.66
N SER A 49 3.79 13.20 -3.90
CA SER A 49 4.76 12.89 -2.85
C SER A 49 5.78 14.01 -2.63
N THR A 50 5.58 15.19 -3.22
CA THR A 50 6.43 16.37 -2.99
C THR A 50 6.36 16.85 -1.52
N PRO A 51 7.48 17.36 -0.95
CA PRO A 51 8.78 17.62 -1.57
C PRO A 51 9.62 16.36 -1.84
N GLY A 52 9.21 15.23 -1.27
CA GLY A 52 9.75 13.90 -1.52
C GLY A 52 9.26 12.88 -0.48
N PRO A 53 9.25 11.58 -0.80
CA PRO A 53 8.84 10.55 0.14
C PRO A 53 9.91 10.31 1.22
N HIS A 54 9.47 9.95 2.42
CA HIS A 54 10.37 9.53 3.50
C HIS A 54 10.99 8.16 3.23
N ALA A 55 10.19 7.24 2.67
CA ALA A 55 10.63 5.93 2.23
C ALA A 55 9.74 5.43 1.09
N PHE A 56 10.32 4.57 0.25
CA PHE A 56 9.59 3.76 -0.73
C PHE A 56 9.30 2.40 -0.12
N LEU A 57 8.07 1.90 -0.29
CA LEU A 57 7.66 0.59 0.22
C LEU A 57 7.48 -0.36 -0.97
N LEU A 58 8.31 -1.39 -1.08
CA LEU A 58 8.22 -2.40 -2.13
C LEU A 58 7.53 -3.66 -1.57
N CYS A 59 6.29 -3.92 -1.99
CA CYS A 59 5.55 -5.11 -1.59
C CYS A 59 6.03 -6.35 -2.35
N VAL A 60 6.47 -7.38 -1.63
CA VAL A 60 7.04 -8.62 -2.21
C VAL A 60 6.28 -9.83 -1.66
N PRO A 61 5.50 -10.58 -2.46
CA PRO A 61 4.89 -11.83 -2.03
C PRO A 61 5.95 -12.93 -1.88
N VAL A 62 6.08 -13.52 -0.69
CA VAL A 62 7.15 -14.49 -0.42
C VAL A 62 7.00 -15.82 -1.18
N ASP A 63 5.79 -16.14 -1.66
CA ASP A 63 5.49 -17.41 -2.31
C ASP A 63 5.67 -17.40 -3.85
N GLN A 64 6.09 -16.27 -4.44
CA GLN A 64 6.26 -16.09 -5.88
C GLN A 64 7.73 -15.79 -6.24
N PRO A 65 8.16 -15.96 -7.51
CA PRO A 65 9.44 -15.44 -8.01
C PRO A 65 9.45 -13.90 -7.97
N ALA A 66 10.56 -13.31 -7.53
CA ALA A 66 10.69 -11.86 -7.38
C ALA A 66 11.22 -11.11 -8.62
N ASP A 67 11.06 -11.71 -9.81
CA ASP A 67 11.57 -11.15 -11.08
C ASP A 67 10.96 -9.78 -11.36
N VAL A 68 9.68 -9.64 -11.05
CA VAL A 68 8.90 -8.41 -11.22
C VAL A 68 9.40 -7.30 -10.30
N GLU A 69 9.66 -7.63 -9.03
CA GLU A 69 10.11 -6.70 -8.02
C GLU A 69 11.56 -6.26 -8.25
N LEU A 70 12.43 -7.16 -8.73
CA LEU A 70 13.79 -6.82 -9.16
C LEU A 70 13.76 -5.84 -10.35
N GLN A 71 12.87 -6.07 -11.32
CA GLN A 71 12.67 -5.15 -12.43
C GLN A 71 12.12 -3.79 -11.98
N ALA A 72 11.26 -3.78 -10.96
CA ALA A 72 10.76 -2.56 -10.34
C ALA A 72 11.90 -1.73 -9.74
N LEU A 73 12.83 -2.36 -9.02
CA LEU A 73 13.99 -1.68 -8.46
C LEU A 73 14.93 -1.13 -9.53
N ASP A 74 15.21 -1.89 -10.59
CA ASP A 74 16.02 -1.41 -11.71
C ASP A 74 15.40 -0.16 -12.37
N THR A 75 14.08 -0.17 -12.55
CA THR A 75 13.38 0.99 -13.12
C THR A 75 13.38 2.18 -12.15
N LEU A 76 13.17 1.93 -10.85
CA LEU A 76 13.21 2.95 -9.82
C LEU A 76 14.60 3.61 -9.73
N GLU A 77 15.66 2.81 -9.81
CA GLU A 77 17.04 3.29 -9.84
C GLU A 77 17.32 4.16 -11.06
N LYS A 78 16.86 3.77 -12.24
CA LYS A 78 17.05 4.55 -13.48
C LYS A 78 16.33 5.89 -13.44
N VAL A 79 15.12 5.93 -12.88
CA VAL A 79 14.27 7.12 -12.85
C VAL A 79 14.67 8.08 -11.73
N LEU A 80 14.85 7.55 -10.51
CA LEU A 80 15.04 8.36 -9.32
C LEU A 80 16.51 8.41 -8.88
N GLY A 81 17.31 7.42 -9.25
CA GLY A 81 18.71 7.29 -8.86
C GLY A 81 18.94 6.12 -7.89
N PRO A 82 20.19 5.64 -7.77
CA PRO A 82 20.55 4.48 -6.96
C PRO A 82 20.31 4.69 -5.45
N THR A 83 20.33 5.94 -4.99
CA THR A 83 20.04 6.32 -3.60
C THR A 83 18.58 6.15 -3.22
N ALA A 84 17.65 6.15 -4.20
CA ALA A 84 16.25 5.81 -3.95
C ALA A 84 16.15 4.37 -3.46
N VAL A 85 16.78 3.45 -4.20
CA VAL A 85 16.78 2.01 -3.91
C VAL A 85 17.61 1.68 -2.67
N SER A 86 18.90 2.02 -2.70
CA SER A 86 19.86 1.62 -1.66
C SER A 86 19.74 2.41 -0.35
N GLY A 87 19.07 3.57 -0.36
CA GLY A 87 18.98 4.45 0.81
C GLY A 87 17.57 4.63 1.38
N HIS A 88 16.53 4.53 0.55
CA HIS A 88 15.18 4.93 0.93
C HIS A 88 14.11 3.86 0.67
N THR A 89 14.45 2.72 0.08
CA THR A 89 13.49 1.62 -0.12
C THR A 89 13.53 0.63 1.05
N LEU A 90 12.34 0.26 1.53
CA LEU A 90 12.08 -0.78 2.51
C LEU A 90 11.17 -1.85 1.89
N ILE A 91 11.57 -3.11 2.02
CA ILE A 91 10.82 -4.24 1.48
C ILE A 91 9.70 -4.65 2.44
N LEU A 92 8.48 -4.76 1.94
CA LEU A 92 7.34 -5.31 2.66
C LEU A 92 7.05 -6.72 2.17
N PHE A 93 7.50 -7.72 2.93
CA PHE A 93 7.15 -9.10 2.63
C PHE A 93 5.69 -9.37 2.96
N THR A 94 4.95 -9.81 1.96
CA THR A 94 3.53 -10.17 2.07
C THR A 94 3.36 -11.67 1.89
N ARG A 95 2.16 -12.19 2.25
CA ARG A 95 1.82 -13.61 2.16
C ARG A 95 2.75 -14.52 2.98
N THR A 96 3.25 -14.00 4.10
CA THR A 96 4.13 -14.72 5.02
C THR A 96 3.42 -15.89 5.72
N ASP A 97 2.09 -15.94 5.65
CA ASP A 97 1.25 -17.08 6.00
C ASP A 97 1.50 -18.33 5.14
N GLN A 98 2.12 -18.17 3.96
CA GLN A 98 2.48 -19.28 3.06
C GLN A 98 3.80 -19.97 3.44
N LEU A 99 4.52 -19.45 4.44
CA LEU A 99 5.73 -20.08 4.96
C LEU A 99 5.39 -21.42 5.65
N GLY A 100 6.34 -22.36 5.65
CA GLY A 100 6.16 -23.64 6.32
C GLY A 100 5.90 -23.46 7.83
N PRO A 101 5.17 -24.37 8.49
CA PRO A 101 4.91 -24.27 9.93
C PRO A 101 6.20 -24.13 10.74
N GLY A 102 6.34 -23.02 11.48
CA GLY A 102 7.52 -22.73 12.31
C GLY A 102 8.75 -22.25 11.52
N GLN A 103 8.64 -22.06 10.21
CA GLN A 103 9.72 -21.50 9.39
C GLN A 103 9.82 -19.99 9.61
N GLN A 104 11.03 -19.52 9.94
CA GLN A 104 11.29 -18.09 10.08
C GLN A 104 11.52 -17.43 8.72
N LEU A 105 11.07 -16.17 8.59
CA LEU A 105 11.20 -15.40 7.35
C LEU A 105 12.66 -15.25 6.93
N ASP A 106 13.55 -14.92 7.86
CA ASP A 106 14.98 -14.69 7.58
C ASP A 106 15.65 -15.97 7.02
N GLU A 107 15.30 -17.13 7.58
CA GLU A 107 15.77 -18.43 7.08
C GLU A 107 15.21 -18.72 5.68
N TYR A 108 13.95 -18.37 5.42
CA TYR A 108 13.33 -18.50 4.11
C TYR A 108 14.03 -17.62 3.06
N ILE A 109 14.27 -16.35 3.37
CA ILE A 109 14.97 -15.40 2.49
C ILE A 109 16.39 -15.89 2.19
N SER A 110 17.13 -16.37 3.20
CA SER A 110 18.50 -16.86 3.02
C SER A 110 18.63 -18.02 2.01
N LYS A 111 17.53 -18.77 1.80
CA LYS A 111 17.45 -19.90 0.87
C LYS A 111 16.96 -19.50 -0.53
N ARG A 112 16.33 -18.33 -0.67
CA ARG A 112 15.77 -17.79 -1.91
C ARG A 112 16.67 -16.67 -2.45
N LYS A 113 17.46 -16.99 -3.48
CA LYS A 113 18.47 -16.08 -4.04
C LYS A 113 17.88 -14.74 -4.51
N ASP A 114 16.71 -14.79 -5.13
CA ASP A 114 16.00 -13.62 -5.64
C ASP A 114 15.50 -12.71 -4.50
N LEU A 115 14.95 -13.28 -3.42
CA LEU A 115 14.55 -12.50 -2.24
C LEU A 115 15.77 -11.93 -1.49
N LEU A 116 16.85 -12.70 -1.39
CA LEU A 116 18.09 -12.26 -0.79
C LEU A 116 18.70 -11.09 -1.58
N GLU A 117 18.67 -11.15 -2.91
CA GLU A 117 19.14 -10.08 -3.78
C GLU A 117 18.37 -8.77 -3.54
N LEU A 118 17.03 -8.84 -3.48
CA LEU A 118 16.20 -7.68 -3.12
C LEU A 118 16.65 -7.05 -1.79
N VAL A 119 16.79 -7.88 -0.76
CA VAL A 119 17.16 -7.42 0.59
C VAL A 119 18.54 -6.75 0.58
N VAL A 120 19.52 -7.35 -0.11
CA VAL A 120 20.87 -6.78 -0.22
C VAL A 120 20.86 -5.43 -0.96
N VAL A 121 20.16 -5.34 -2.08
CA VAL A 121 20.08 -4.12 -2.89
C VAL A 121 19.36 -2.99 -2.14
N CYS A 122 18.37 -3.32 -1.32
CA CYS A 122 17.64 -2.37 -0.47
C CYS A 122 18.31 -2.12 0.90
N GLY A 123 19.56 -2.53 1.11
CA GLY A 123 20.32 -2.20 2.33
C GLY A 123 19.89 -2.96 3.58
N ASP A 124 19.43 -4.21 3.43
CA ASP A 124 18.97 -5.10 4.52
C ASP A 124 17.73 -4.60 5.27
N ARG A 125 16.92 -3.76 4.62
CA ARG A 125 15.69 -3.18 5.18
C ARG A 125 14.46 -3.90 4.69
N TYR A 126 13.84 -4.70 5.56
CA TYR A 126 12.56 -5.33 5.29
C TYR A 126 11.66 -5.43 6.52
N HIS A 127 10.37 -5.60 6.28
CA HIS A 127 9.34 -5.84 7.29
C HIS A 127 8.36 -6.91 6.80
N SER A 128 7.90 -7.77 7.70
CA SER A 128 6.92 -8.82 7.42
C SER A 128 5.53 -8.31 7.72
N LEU A 129 4.63 -8.28 6.73
CA LEU A 129 3.23 -7.94 6.94
C LEU A 129 2.46 -9.22 7.29
N GLU A 130 2.45 -9.58 8.57
CA GLU A 130 1.65 -10.71 9.06
C GLU A 130 0.18 -10.28 9.25
N SER A 131 -0.75 -11.03 8.66
CA SER A 131 -2.17 -10.92 8.99
C SER A 131 -2.40 -11.55 10.38
N ARG A 132 -2.20 -10.75 11.42
CA ARG A 132 -2.40 -11.18 12.81
C ARG A 132 -3.88 -11.06 13.18
N SER A 133 -4.38 -12.06 13.89
CA SER A 133 -5.77 -12.13 14.32
C SER A 133 -6.04 -11.17 15.49
N GLY A 134 -6.12 -9.86 15.23
CA GLY A 134 -6.52 -8.89 16.22
C GLY A 134 -6.03 -7.47 15.96
N GLU A 135 -6.92 -6.50 16.15
CA GLU A 135 -6.67 -5.06 15.94
C GLU A 135 -5.41 -4.54 16.67
N LYS A 136 -5.13 -5.06 17.88
CA LYS A 136 -3.93 -4.68 18.65
C LYS A 136 -2.62 -5.15 18.01
N ASP A 137 -2.64 -6.33 17.39
CA ASP A 137 -1.46 -6.91 16.77
C ASP A 137 -1.19 -6.28 15.40
N GLU A 138 -2.25 -5.96 14.65
CA GLU A 138 -2.16 -5.16 13.42
C GLU A 138 -1.57 -3.77 13.72
N ARG A 139 -2.09 -3.09 14.75
CA ARG A 139 -1.57 -1.78 15.18
C ARG A 139 -0.09 -1.84 15.53
N ARG A 140 0.34 -2.86 16.29
CA ARG A 140 1.75 -3.04 16.66
C ARG A 140 2.62 -3.27 15.42
N SER A 141 2.17 -4.08 14.46
CA SER A 141 2.90 -4.32 13.21
C SER A 141 3.10 -3.02 12.43
N VAL A 142 2.07 -2.17 12.36
CA VAL A 142 2.16 -0.87 11.68
C VAL A 142 3.07 0.10 12.45
N GLU A 143 3.02 0.12 13.78
CA GLU A 143 3.96 0.90 14.61
C GLU A 143 5.41 0.47 14.36
N GLU A 144 5.70 -0.83 14.34
CA GLU A 144 7.02 -1.38 14.01
C GLU A 144 7.47 -1.04 12.58
N LEU A 145 6.55 -0.98 11.63
CA LEU A 145 6.85 -0.53 10.27
C LEU A 145 7.22 0.96 10.23
N LEU A 146 6.46 1.82 10.91
CA LEU A 146 6.74 3.26 10.98
C LEU A 146 8.08 3.54 11.66
N ASP A 147 8.44 2.78 12.70
CA ASP A 147 9.75 2.87 13.34
C ASP A 147 10.89 2.51 12.38
N LYS A 148 10.71 1.50 11.52
CA LYS A 148 11.70 1.15 10.47
C LYS A 148 11.79 2.21 9.38
N VAL A 149 10.68 2.85 9.00
CA VAL A 149 10.68 3.99 8.06
C VAL A 149 11.49 5.14 8.64
N GLU A 150 11.29 5.47 9.92
CA GLU A 150 12.08 6.51 10.59
C GLU A 150 13.55 6.18 10.71
N GLN A 151 13.88 4.92 10.96
CA GLN A 151 15.26 4.45 10.96
C GLN A 151 15.89 4.61 9.57
N THR A 152 15.16 4.28 8.51
CA THR A 152 15.59 4.46 7.12
C THR A 152 15.93 5.93 6.82
N VAL A 153 15.06 6.86 7.24
CA VAL A 153 15.29 8.31 7.08
C VAL A 153 16.51 8.77 7.89
N LYS A 154 16.66 8.32 9.14
CA LYS A 154 17.80 8.67 10.00
C LYS A 154 19.13 8.18 9.41
N GLU A 155 19.15 6.97 8.87
CA GLU A 155 20.33 6.37 8.24
C GLU A 155 20.73 7.06 6.93
N SER A 156 19.74 7.55 6.16
CA SER A 156 20.03 8.31 4.94
C SER A 156 20.62 9.69 5.23
N GLY A 157 20.43 10.23 6.44
CA GLY A 157 20.88 11.54 6.86
C GLY A 157 20.10 12.70 6.22
N LEU A 158 19.01 12.40 5.52
CA LEU A 158 18.10 13.35 4.91
C LEU A 158 16.78 13.39 5.68
N GLU A 159 16.02 14.47 5.52
CA GLU A 159 14.67 14.55 6.09
C GLU A 159 13.64 13.76 5.25
N PHE A 160 13.84 13.75 3.94
CA PHE A 160 13.07 12.99 2.95
C PHE A 160 13.94 12.75 1.71
N TYR A 161 13.53 11.80 0.87
CA TYR A 161 14.20 11.55 -0.40
C TYR A 161 14.08 12.74 -1.35
N SER A 162 15.18 13.17 -1.97
CA SER A 162 15.15 14.24 -2.97
C SER A 162 16.07 13.91 -4.15
N CYS A 163 15.64 14.33 -5.33
CA CYS A 163 16.40 14.27 -6.57
C CYS A 163 15.89 15.37 -7.53
N PRO A 164 16.56 15.64 -8.66
CA PRO A 164 16.16 16.73 -9.57
C PRO A 164 14.69 16.66 -10.02
N LEU A 165 14.14 15.45 -10.16
CA LEU A 165 12.73 15.25 -10.52
C LEU A 165 11.78 15.72 -9.41
N TYR A 166 12.12 15.46 -8.14
CA TYR A 166 11.35 15.96 -6.99
C TYR A 166 11.51 17.47 -6.79
N GLU A 167 12.70 18.02 -7.06
CA GLU A 167 12.94 19.46 -7.02
C GLU A 167 12.10 20.22 -8.07
N GLU A 168 12.05 19.71 -9.31
CA GLU A 168 11.18 20.25 -10.36
C GLU A 168 9.70 20.18 -9.96
N ALA A 169 9.27 19.03 -9.44
CA ALA A 169 7.89 18.85 -9.01
C ALA A 169 7.51 19.80 -7.89
N GLU A 170 8.36 19.94 -6.87
CA GLU A 170 8.11 20.86 -5.75
C GLU A 170 8.04 22.32 -6.23
N ALA A 171 8.89 22.73 -7.18
CA ALA A 171 8.84 24.07 -7.75
C ALA A 171 7.49 24.34 -8.45
N ARG A 172 7.02 23.40 -9.27
CA ARG A 172 5.71 23.50 -9.95
C ARG A 172 4.54 23.50 -8.97
N VAL A 173 4.60 22.68 -7.92
CA VAL A 173 3.57 22.65 -6.88
C VAL A 173 3.51 24.01 -6.16
N ARG A 174 4.65 24.58 -5.76
CA ARG A 174 4.70 25.90 -5.12
C ARG A 174 4.18 27.02 -6.00
N GLU A 175 4.51 27.01 -7.29
CA GLU A 175 3.96 27.96 -8.27
C GLU A 175 2.43 27.86 -8.32
N LYS A 176 1.89 26.64 -8.43
CA LYS A 176 0.43 26.42 -8.42
C LYS A 176 -0.22 26.83 -7.11
N GLN A 177 0.42 26.60 -5.97
CA GLN A 177 -0.08 27.09 -4.69
C GLN A 177 -0.20 28.62 -4.68
N ALA A 178 0.81 29.34 -5.16
CA ALA A 178 0.79 30.80 -5.24
C ALA A 178 -0.28 31.33 -6.21
N GLU A 179 -0.48 30.66 -7.35
CA GLU A 179 -1.58 30.97 -8.28
C GLU A 179 -2.95 30.81 -7.61
N LEU A 180 -3.20 29.69 -6.93
CA LEU A 180 -4.47 29.39 -6.26
C LEU A 180 -4.76 30.38 -5.13
N VAL A 181 -3.76 30.73 -4.31
CA VAL A 181 -3.87 31.79 -3.29
C VAL A 181 -4.30 33.11 -3.93
N THR A 182 -3.67 33.49 -5.04
CA THR A 182 -3.97 34.75 -5.74
C THR A 182 -5.38 34.74 -6.34
N GLN A 183 -5.82 33.62 -6.92
CA GLN A 183 -7.17 33.49 -7.47
C GLN A 183 -8.26 33.60 -6.41
N ARG A 184 -8.06 32.97 -5.24
CA ARG A 184 -9.02 33.07 -4.12
C ARG A 184 -9.16 34.51 -3.63
N ARG A 185 -8.05 35.23 -3.46
CA ARG A 185 -8.04 36.67 -3.11
C ARG A 185 -8.81 37.54 -4.11
N LEU A 186 -8.62 37.30 -5.41
CA LEU A 186 -9.33 38.04 -6.47
C LEU A 186 -10.81 37.67 -6.59
N GLY A 187 -11.20 36.46 -6.16
CA GLY A 187 -12.58 36.01 -6.11
C GLY A 187 -13.37 36.64 -4.96
N GLU A 188 -12.74 36.81 -3.79
CA GLU A 188 -13.34 37.44 -2.60
C GLU A 188 -13.49 38.97 -2.74
N GLY A 189 -12.60 39.62 -3.49
CA GLY A 189 -12.65 41.07 -3.74
C GLY A 189 -13.75 41.55 -4.70
N LYS A 190 -14.64 40.67 -5.19
CA LYS A 190 -15.75 41.04 -6.09
C LYS A 190 -17.09 41.30 -5.38
N GLU A 191 -17.16 41.20 -4.06
CA GLU A 191 -18.41 41.42 -3.30
C GLU A 191 -18.49 42.74 -2.51
N PHE A 192 -17.47 43.60 -2.57
CA PHE A 192 -17.51 44.94 -1.98
C PHE A 192 -17.02 46.02 -2.96
N ASP A 193 -17.97 46.57 -3.74
CA ASP A 193 -17.83 47.95 -4.21
C ASP A 193 -18.14 48.87 -3.02
N GLU A 194 -17.11 49.29 -2.28
CA GLU A 194 -17.15 50.58 -1.57
C GLU A 194 -15.75 51.15 -1.33
N GLU A 195 -15.61 52.42 -1.72
CA GLU A 195 -14.40 53.22 -1.85
C GLU A 195 -13.61 53.41 -0.54
N VAL A 196 -12.32 53.04 -0.48
CA VAL A 196 -11.32 53.58 0.49
C VAL A 196 -9.91 53.62 -0.13
N PRO A 197 -9.09 54.68 0.08
CA PRO A 197 -8.01 55.05 -0.83
C PRO A 197 -6.66 54.35 -0.62
N SER A 198 -5.98 54.20 -1.76
CA SER A 198 -4.54 53.96 -1.98
C SER A 198 -3.60 54.50 -0.89
N SER A 199 -2.95 53.60 -0.13
CA SER A 199 -1.56 53.76 0.37
C SER A 199 -1.10 52.71 1.40
N ALA A 200 -1.91 51.73 1.79
CA ALA A 200 -1.43 50.60 2.59
C ALA A 200 -1.46 49.31 1.76
N SER A 201 -0.32 48.61 1.67
CA SER A 201 -0.31 47.20 1.30
C SER A 201 -1.32 46.48 2.22
N PRO A 202 -2.34 45.79 1.67
CA PRO A 202 -3.25 45.03 2.50
C PRO A 202 -2.44 44.09 3.40
N PRO A 203 -2.74 43.99 4.71
CA PRO A 203 -2.13 42.93 5.51
C PRO A 203 -2.40 41.61 4.80
N GLU A 204 -1.35 40.83 4.54
CA GLU A 204 -1.55 39.49 3.98
C GLU A 204 -2.49 38.75 4.92
N PRO A 205 -3.65 38.26 4.45
CA PRO A 205 -4.51 37.46 5.31
C PRO A 205 -3.67 36.28 5.79
N GLU A 206 -3.60 36.08 7.10
CA GLU A 206 -3.00 34.89 7.70
C GLU A 206 -3.86 33.70 7.27
N ILE A 207 -3.49 33.08 6.13
CA ILE A 207 -4.09 31.83 5.67
C ILE A 207 -3.74 30.79 6.73
N ASP A 208 -4.75 30.17 7.33
CA ASP A 208 -4.50 29.15 8.34
C ASP A 208 -3.85 27.89 7.74
N ASP A 209 -3.20 27.10 8.60
CA ASP A 209 -2.45 25.90 8.17
C ASP A 209 -3.33 24.88 7.44
N GLU A 210 -4.62 24.82 7.76
CA GLU A 210 -5.58 23.88 7.18
C GLU A 210 -5.99 24.31 5.76
N GLU A 211 -6.23 25.60 5.55
CA GLU A 211 -6.50 26.15 4.23
C GLU A 211 -5.26 26.02 3.33
N MET A 212 -4.07 26.31 3.87
CA MET A 212 -2.82 26.15 3.13
C MET A 212 -2.57 24.69 2.74
N ALA A 213 -2.92 23.74 3.61
CA ALA A 213 -2.88 22.31 3.30
C ALA A 213 -3.85 21.91 2.18
N LYS A 214 -5.07 22.46 2.16
CA LYS A 214 -6.03 22.22 1.06
C LYS A 214 -5.53 22.80 -0.27
N ILE A 215 -4.95 24.00 -0.24
CA ILE A 215 -4.33 24.61 -1.41
C ILE A 215 -3.18 23.74 -1.92
N ARG A 216 -2.36 23.20 -1.01
CA ARG A 216 -1.29 22.28 -1.38
C ARG A 216 -1.84 21.03 -2.06
N GLU A 217 -2.85 20.40 -1.48
CA GLU A 217 -3.45 19.18 -2.05
C GLU A 217 -4.04 19.44 -3.45
N GLU A 218 -4.68 20.59 -3.65
CA GLU A 218 -5.19 21.02 -4.96
C GLU A 218 -4.05 21.25 -5.97
N ALA A 219 -2.97 21.91 -5.55
CA ALA A 219 -1.79 22.14 -6.37
C ALA A 219 -1.10 20.82 -6.77
N GLU A 220 -0.85 19.93 -5.81
CA GLU A 220 -0.25 18.60 -6.06
C GLU A 220 -1.07 17.79 -7.08
N ARG A 221 -2.41 17.85 -6.98
CA ARG A 221 -3.32 17.16 -7.93
C ARG A 221 -3.37 17.82 -9.31
N SER A 222 -3.06 19.12 -9.40
CA SER A 222 -3.05 19.86 -10.66
C SER A 222 -1.72 19.75 -11.41
N VAL A 223 -0.63 19.37 -10.75
CA VAL A 223 0.69 19.22 -11.39
C VAL A 223 0.74 17.90 -12.15
N CYS A 224 0.91 18.00 -13.46
CA CYS A 224 1.08 16.89 -14.39
C CYS A 224 2.30 17.14 -15.29
N ASP A 225 2.65 16.14 -16.11
CA ASP A 225 3.63 16.26 -17.20
C ASP A 225 5.03 16.75 -16.75
N LEU A 226 5.56 16.14 -15.69
CA LEU A 226 6.96 16.33 -15.28
C LEU A 226 7.94 15.80 -16.33
N ASN A 227 9.17 16.34 -16.33
CA ASN A 227 10.19 15.96 -17.30
C ASN A 227 10.88 14.65 -16.91
N ILE A 228 10.18 13.54 -17.13
CA ILE A 228 10.71 12.20 -16.89
C ILE A 228 11.30 11.66 -18.20
N ASP A 229 12.54 11.19 -18.13
CA ASP A 229 13.21 10.48 -19.21
C ASP A 229 12.61 9.08 -19.39
N MET A 230 11.87 8.88 -20.49
CA MET A 230 11.24 7.61 -20.84
C MET A 230 12.18 6.65 -21.58
N ASP A 231 13.30 7.15 -22.13
CA ASP A 231 14.27 6.29 -22.81
C ASP A 231 14.92 5.33 -21.81
N SER A 232 15.07 5.77 -20.56
CA SER A 232 15.53 4.98 -19.42
C SER A 232 14.53 3.90 -18.96
N ILE A 233 13.24 3.98 -19.31
CA ILE A 233 12.19 3.02 -18.91
C ILE A 233 11.92 1.96 -20.00
N SER A 234 12.49 2.13 -21.19
CA SER A 234 12.16 1.31 -22.37
C SER A 234 12.85 -0.07 -22.37
N CYS A 235 12.32 -1.03 -21.60
CA CYS A 235 12.67 -2.46 -21.70
C CYS A 235 11.48 -3.36 -21.30
N LEU A 236 10.41 -3.41 -22.09
CA LEU A 236 9.29 -4.31 -21.82
C LEU A 236 8.75 -4.94 -23.12
N SER A 237 9.11 -6.20 -23.37
CA SER A 237 8.47 -7.09 -24.34
C SER A 237 8.14 -8.41 -23.63
N PRO A 238 6.96 -9.02 -23.86
CA PRO A 238 6.34 -9.88 -22.86
C PRO A 238 6.62 -11.36 -23.04
N ALA A 239 6.62 -12.08 -21.92
CA ALA A 239 6.34 -13.51 -21.91
C ALA A 239 5.25 -13.84 -20.86
N SER A 240 3.98 -13.83 -21.34
CA SER A 240 2.83 -14.61 -20.84
C SER A 240 2.04 -14.10 -19.60
N PRO A 241 0.77 -14.52 -19.42
CA PRO A 241 -0.38 -13.67 -19.06
C PRO A 241 -0.56 -13.44 -17.53
N PRO A 242 -1.38 -12.45 -17.14
CA PRO A 242 -1.43 -12.00 -15.75
C PRO A 242 -2.28 -12.96 -14.91
N PRO A 243 -1.89 -13.29 -13.67
CA PRO A 243 -2.89 -13.69 -12.70
C PRO A 243 -3.53 -12.41 -12.15
N SER A 244 -4.85 -12.35 -12.31
CA SER A 244 -5.79 -11.39 -11.75
C SER A 244 -5.82 -11.43 -10.21
N PHE A 245 -4.67 -11.32 -9.55
CA PHE A 245 -4.50 -11.65 -8.13
C PHE A 245 -4.26 -10.42 -7.25
N LEU A 246 -3.72 -9.33 -7.80
CA LEU A 246 -3.44 -8.11 -7.02
C LEU A 246 -4.72 -7.36 -6.64
N LEU A 247 -5.83 -7.55 -7.35
CA LEU A 247 -7.15 -7.02 -6.94
C LEU A 247 -7.66 -7.62 -5.62
N SER A 248 -7.19 -8.82 -5.22
CA SER A 248 -7.67 -9.47 -3.99
C SER A 248 -6.94 -8.96 -2.74
N VAL A 249 -5.63 -8.70 -2.85
CA VAL A 249 -4.84 -8.08 -1.77
C VAL A 249 -5.24 -6.62 -1.58
N TRP A 250 -5.51 -5.90 -2.67
CA TRP A 250 -6.00 -4.52 -2.65
C TRP A 250 -7.42 -4.40 -2.06
N GLN A 251 -8.27 -5.43 -2.17
CA GLN A 251 -9.55 -5.48 -1.43
C GLN A 251 -9.39 -5.75 0.07
N GLY A 252 -8.29 -6.37 0.52
CA GLY A 252 -7.96 -6.47 1.94
C GLY A 252 -7.53 -5.12 2.51
N LEU A 253 -6.67 -4.40 1.79
CA LEU A 253 -6.16 -3.09 2.18
C LEU A 253 -7.23 -1.97 2.11
N ILE A 254 -8.12 -1.98 1.11
CA ILE A 254 -9.29 -1.09 1.09
C ILE A 254 -10.38 -1.55 2.05
N GLY A 255 -10.54 -2.86 2.27
CA GLY A 255 -11.50 -3.42 3.22
C GLY A 255 -11.24 -2.93 4.64
N TRP A 256 -9.97 -2.79 5.01
CA TRP A 256 -9.54 -2.24 6.30
C TRP A 256 -9.74 -0.71 6.36
N LEU A 257 -9.55 0.01 5.25
CA LEU A 257 -9.80 1.46 5.15
C LEU A 257 -11.30 1.84 5.04
N ARG A 258 -12.18 0.89 4.70
CA ARG A 258 -13.65 1.05 4.78
C ARG A 258 -14.20 0.79 6.19
N TRP A 259 -13.34 0.45 7.15
CA TRP A 259 -13.67 0.17 8.55
C TRP A 259 -13.35 1.34 9.49
N LEU A 260 -13.47 2.58 9.00
CA LEU A 260 -13.55 3.77 9.84
C LEU A 260 -15.01 4.28 9.85
N PRO A 261 -15.83 3.88 10.82
CA PRO A 261 -17.17 4.44 10.96
C PRO A 261 -17.07 5.84 11.58
N GLN A 262 -17.65 6.81 10.88
CA GLN A 262 -18.08 8.07 11.47
C GLN A 262 -19.20 7.79 12.49
N MET A 263 -19.11 8.46 13.65
CA MET A 263 -20.16 8.73 14.65
C MET A 263 -20.38 7.72 15.80
N LEU A 264 -20.07 8.22 17.01
CA LEU A 264 -20.85 7.99 18.23
C LEU A 264 -22.28 8.54 18.04
N ARG A 265 -23.29 7.68 18.04
CA ARG A 265 -24.57 7.95 18.71
C ARG A 265 -25.09 6.67 19.36
N VAL A 266 -25.36 6.82 20.65
CA VAL A 266 -25.92 5.83 21.56
C VAL A 266 -27.32 5.41 21.10
N GLU A 267 -27.72 4.23 21.56
CA GLU A 267 -29.08 3.70 21.76
C GLU A 267 -29.33 2.43 20.92
N SER A 268 -29.12 1.25 21.51
CA SER A 268 -30.08 0.52 22.35
C SER A 268 -30.97 -0.40 21.53
N LEU A 269 -31.04 -1.64 22.04
CA LEU A 269 -32.07 -2.66 21.83
C LEU A 269 -31.84 -3.74 20.75
N LEU A 270 -31.90 -4.97 21.30
CA LEU A 270 -32.33 -6.25 20.72
C LEU A 270 -31.29 -6.92 19.81
N GLY A 271 -30.73 -8.09 20.13
CA GLY A 271 -31.20 -9.14 21.02
C GLY A 271 -31.45 -10.40 20.19
N ALA A 272 -30.71 -11.47 20.52
CA ALA A 272 -31.06 -12.87 20.25
C ALA A 272 -31.01 -13.35 18.77
N PHE A 273 -30.80 -14.60 18.38
CA PHE A 273 -30.32 -15.88 18.95
C PHE A 273 -30.18 -16.83 17.72
N ILE A 274 -29.20 -17.74 17.73
CA ILE A 274 -29.18 -19.14 17.25
C ILE A 274 -29.98 -19.56 15.98
N GLY A 275 -29.33 -20.30 15.05
CA GLY A 275 -29.93 -21.51 14.43
C GLY A 275 -29.63 -21.84 12.96
N LEU A 276 -28.64 -22.71 12.73
CA LEU A 276 -28.53 -23.79 11.72
C LEU A 276 -29.57 -23.88 10.57
N PHE A 277 -29.11 -24.00 9.31
CA PHE A 277 -29.62 -25.06 8.41
C PHE A 277 -28.64 -25.48 7.30
N VAL A 278 -28.61 -26.80 7.14
CA VAL A 278 -27.93 -27.64 6.14
C VAL A 278 -28.69 -27.61 4.81
N GLY A 279 -28.00 -27.69 3.66
CA GLY A 279 -28.66 -28.15 2.44
C GLY A 279 -28.03 -27.71 1.13
N GLY A 280 -27.07 -28.50 0.65
CA GLY A 280 -26.70 -28.50 -0.77
C GLY A 280 -27.80 -29.13 -1.63
N SER A 281 -27.93 -28.64 -2.85
CA SER A 281 -28.62 -29.29 -3.97
C SER A 281 -27.65 -29.21 -5.16
N THR A 282 -27.09 -30.30 -5.66
CA THR A 282 -27.75 -31.17 -6.63
C THR A 282 -26.84 -32.39 -6.86
N GLY A 283 -27.41 -33.59 -6.86
CA GLY A 283 -26.66 -34.80 -7.16
C GLY A 283 -27.47 -36.06 -6.85
N ARG A 284 -28.21 -36.54 -7.86
CA ARG A 284 -29.18 -37.65 -7.77
C ARG A 284 -28.50 -39.00 -7.49
N MET A 285 -29.04 -39.69 -6.48
CA MET A 285 -29.66 -41.02 -6.54
C MET A 285 -29.00 -42.13 -7.37
N LEU A 286 -28.54 -43.18 -6.67
CA LEU A 286 -28.61 -44.58 -7.11
C LEU A 286 -28.92 -45.44 -5.89
N GLY A 287 -30.04 -46.16 -5.96
CA GLY A 287 -30.53 -47.04 -4.90
C GLY A 287 -30.10 -48.49 -5.07
N ALA A 288 -30.23 -49.27 -3.99
CA ALA A 288 -30.81 -50.61 -3.91
C ALA A 288 -30.50 -51.20 -2.52
N THR A 289 -31.54 -51.31 -1.67
CA THR A 289 -32.14 -52.57 -1.17
C THR A 289 -31.47 -53.21 0.06
N VAL A 290 -32.18 -53.05 1.19
CA VAL A 290 -32.69 -54.11 2.09
C VAL A 290 -31.76 -55.30 2.40
N GLY A 291 -31.46 -55.45 3.70
CA GLY A 291 -30.93 -56.71 4.24
C GLY A 291 -30.59 -56.62 5.73
N SER A 292 -31.54 -57.04 6.55
CA SER A 292 -31.49 -57.15 8.01
C SER A 292 -30.44 -58.12 8.58
N VAL A 293 -30.12 -57.90 9.85
CA VAL A 293 -29.73 -58.89 10.89
C VAL A 293 -28.31 -59.47 10.83
N ALA A 294 -27.54 -59.23 11.90
CA ALA A 294 -27.13 -60.26 12.87
C ALA A 294 -26.13 -59.67 13.87
N THR A 295 -26.55 -59.62 15.13
CA THR A 295 -25.65 -59.73 16.28
C THR A 295 -24.84 -61.02 16.15
N GLU A 296 -23.58 -61.03 16.63
CA GLU A 296 -23.03 -62.05 17.54
C GLU A 296 -21.50 -62.22 17.43
N VAL A 297 -20.85 -62.02 18.58
CA VAL A 297 -19.71 -62.73 19.18
C VAL A 297 -18.57 -63.25 18.28
N GLY A 298 -17.36 -62.76 18.59
CA GLY A 298 -16.10 -63.32 18.12
C GLY A 298 -14.94 -63.10 19.10
N ARG A 299 -14.95 -63.85 20.19
CA ARG A 299 -13.92 -63.95 21.25
C ARG A 299 -12.66 -64.68 20.75
N ARG A 300 -11.45 -64.14 21.04
CA ARG A 300 -10.13 -64.81 21.30
C ARG A 300 -9.12 -63.68 21.61
N LYS A 301 -8.66 -63.41 22.85
CA LYS A 301 -7.62 -64.11 23.66
C LYS A 301 -6.50 -64.71 22.79
N THR A 302 -5.25 -64.24 22.85
CA THR A 302 -4.23 -64.49 23.90
C THR A 302 -3.18 -63.37 23.94
N LEU A 303 -2.91 -62.69 25.07
CA LEU A 303 -1.87 -63.01 26.07
C LEU A 303 -0.44 -63.19 25.53
N LYS A 304 0.42 -62.18 25.76
CA LYS A 304 1.69 -62.37 26.48
C LYS A 304 2.23 -61.05 27.08
N THR A 305 2.18 -61.03 28.41
CA THR A 305 3.02 -60.36 29.43
C THR A 305 4.51 -60.32 29.00
N GLU A 306 5.41 -59.44 29.44
CA GLU A 306 5.73 -58.91 30.79
C GLU A 306 6.90 -57.89 30.59
N LYS A 307 6.81 -56.64 31.04
CA LYS A 307 7.24 -56.09 32.34
C LYS A 307 8.76 -56.05 32.60
N ASN A 308 9.23 -54.82 32.80
CA ASN A 308 10.28 -54.35 33.71
C ASN A 308 11.57 -55.15 33.88
N LYS A 309 12.67 -54.47 33.56
CA LYS A 309 13.74 -54.25 34.53
C LYS A 309 14.13 -52.77 34.51
#